data_AF-A0A0G3XNI0-F1
#
_entry.id   AF-A0A0G3XNI0-F1
#
_cell.length_a   1.000
_cell.length_b   1.000
_cell.length_c   1.000
_cell.angle_alpha   90.00
_cell.angle_beta   90.00
_cell.angle_gamma   90.00
#
_symmetry.space_group_name_H-M   'P 1'
#
loop_
_entity.id
_entity.type
_entity.pdbx_description
1 polymer ?
#
loop_
_entity_poly.entity_id
_entity_poly.type
_entity_poly.pdbx_seq_one_letter_code
_entity_poly.pdbx_strand_id
1 'polypeptide(L)' 'MTRHPKPDVAKVITDLILEKIAAGTAPWLKPWTSTSTRPLRHNGVPYSGINTFFLWAVAESRG' A
#
# COMPACT_ATOMS: atom_id res chain seq x y z
N MET A 1 8.03 -9.90 31.57
CA MET A 1 8.08 -9.12 30.32
C MET A 1 7.07 -9.70 29.34
N THR A 2 5.86 -9.17 29.28
CA THR A 2 4.81 -9.61 28.35
C THR A 2 5.13 -9.03 26.97
N ARG A 3 5.67 -9.86 26.06
CA ARG A 3 5.90 -9.47 24.66
C ARG A 3 4.54 -9.31 23.99
N HIS A 4 4.10 -8.07 23.75
CA HIS A 4 2.93 -7.85 22.92
C HIS A 4 3.18 -8.46 21.53
N PRO A 5 2.22 -9.24 20.99
CA PRO A 5 2.34 -9.79 19.66
C PRO A 5 2.53 -8.63 18.69
N LYS A 6 3.62 -8.67 17.92
CA LYS A 6 3.92 -7.66 16.93
C LYS A 6 2.77 -7.70 15.91
N PRO A 7 2.14 -6.57 15.55
CA PRO A 7 1.10 -6.57 14.55
C PRO A 7 1.63 -7.20 13.26
N ASP A 8 0.86 -8.14 12.70
CA ASP A 8 1.24 -8.84 11.49
C ASP A 8 1.03 -7.92 10.28
N VAL A 9 2.10 -7.22 9.90
CA VAL A 9 2.10 -6.27 8.79
C VAL A 9 1.71 -6.95 7.47
N ALA A 10 2.12 -8.22 7.27
CA ALA A 10 1.76 -8.94 6.06
C ALA A 10 0.25 -9.19 6.01
N LYS A 11 -0.36 -9.54 7.15
CA LYS A 11 -1.82 -9.69 7.26
C LYS A 11 -2.55 -8.39 6.93
N VAL A 12 -2.12 -7.28 7.53
CA VAL A 12 -2.73 -5.95 7.29
C VAL A 12 -2.66 -5.56 5.80
N ILE A 13 -1.51 -5.76 5.16
CA ILE A 13 -1.35 -5.47 3.73
C ILE A 13 -2.25 -6.38 2.90
N THR A 14 -2.34 -7.66 3.25
CA THR A 14 -3.18 -8.64 2.55
C THR A 14 -4.66 -8.27 2.65
N ASP A 15 -5.14 -7.95 3.85
CA ASP A 15 -6.54 -7.57 4.09
C ASP A 15 -6.91 -6.33 3.28
N LEU A 16 -6.03 -5.32 3.25
CA LEU A 16 -6.23 -4.11 2.46
C LEU A 16 -6.27 -4.40 0.94
N ILE A 17 -5.46 -5.35 0.46
CA ILE A 17 -5.50 -5.77 -0.95
C ILE A 17 -6.80 -6.48 -1.28
N LEU A 18 -7.25 -7.38 -0.40
CA LEU A 18 -8.52 -8.08 -0.55
C LEU A 18 -9.70 -7.11 -0.58
N GLU A 19 -9.70 -6.09 0.28
CA GLU A 19 -10.72 -5.04 0.29
C GLU A 19 -10.77 -4.27 -1.05
N LYS A 20 -9.60 -3.87 -1.59
CA LYS A 20 -9.53 -3.17 -2.88
C LYS A 20 -9.99 -4.05 -4.04
N ILE A 21 -9.66 -5.34 -4.03
CA ILE A 21 -10.14 -6.32 -5.01
C ILE A 21 -11.67 -6.48 -4.89
N ALA A 22 -12.20 -6.56 -3.67
CA ALA A 22 -13.64 -6.64 -3.42
C ALA A 22 -14.39 -5.38 -3.89
N ALA A 23 -13.76 -4.20 -3.81
CA ALA A 23 -14.24 -2.95 -4.39
C ALA A 23 -14.12 -2.88 -5.92
N GLY A 24 -13.77 -3.99 -6.59
CA GLY A 24 -13.64 -4.09 -8.05
C GLY A 24 -12.38 -3.47 -8.61
N THR A 25 -11.42 -3.08 -7.78
CA THR A 25 -10.17 -2.44 -8.21
C THR A 25 -9.01 -3.40 -8.01
N ALA A 26 -8.44 -3.91 -9.10
CA ALA A 26 -7.17 -4.63 -9.04
C ALA A 26 -6.04 -3.63 -8.73
N PRO A 27 -5.38 -3.71 -7.57
CA PRO A 27 -4.43 -2.67 -7.13
C PRO A 27 -3.24 -2.50 -8.07
N TRP A 28 -2.83 -3.56 -8.77
CA TRP A 28 -1.74 -3.52 -9.76
C TRP A 28 -2.17 -3.04 -11.15
N LEU A 29 -3.48 -2.94 -11.42
CA LEU A 29 -4.03 -2.61 -12.73
C LEU A 29 -4.51 -1.16 -12.84
N LYS A 30 -4.44 -0.35 -11.76
CA LYS A 30 -4.82 1.07 -11.80
C LYS A 30 -4.02 1.77 -12.91
N PRO A 31 -4.64 2.62 -13.77
CA PRO A 31 -3.92 3.29 -14.84
C PRO A 31 -2.96 4.32 -14.23
N TRP A 32 -1.69 3.91 -14.08
CA TRP A 32 -0.63 4.74 -13.52
C TRP A 32 -0.16 5.86 -14.46
N THR A 33 -0.98 6.22 -15.46
CA THR A 33 -0.54 6.96 -16.66
C THR A 33 -0.65 8.48 -16.58
N SER A 34 -1.21 9.11 -15.54
CA SER A 34 -1.34 10.58 -15.57
C SER A 34 -0.91 11.39 -14.35
N THR A 35 -0.86 10.89 -13.11
CA THR A 35 -0.58 11.82 -11.96
C THR A 35 0.08 11.23 -10.71
N SER A 36 0.26 9.91 -10.58
CA SER A 36 0.83 9.33 -9.35
C SER A 36 2.33 9.07 -9.47
N THR A 37 3.14 10.06 -9.12
CA THR A 37 4.56 9.85 -8.84
C THR A 37 4.73 8.76 -7.78
N ARG A 38 5.69 7.85 -7.97
CA ARG A 38 5.96 6.79 -6.98
C ARG A 38 6.27 7.43 -5.62
N PRO A 39 5.73 6.88 -4.52
CA PRO A 39 6.08 7.36 -3.18
C PRO A 39 7.58 7.28 -3.00
N LEU A 40 8.16 8.36 -2.46
CA LEU A 40 9.59 8.43 -2.20
C LEU A 40 9.87 8.08 -0.75
N ARG A 41 10.97 7.37 -0.50
CA ARG A 41 11.53 7.26 0.84
C ARG A 41 12.18 8.58 1.25
N HIS A 42 12.51 8.70 2.54
CA HIS A 42 13.09 9.92 3.14
C HIS A 42 14.36 10.46 2.44
N ASN A 43 15.06 9.64 1.65
CA ASN A 43 16.25 10.03 0.88
C ASN A 43 15.95 10.26 -0.62
N GLY A 44 14.68 10.44 -0.99
CA GLY A 44 14.28 10.84 -2.34
C GLY A 44 14.21 9.73 -3.38
N VAL A 45 14.47 8.48 -3.03
CA VAL A 45 14.40 7.37 -4.00
C VAL A 45 13.02 6.71 -3.93
N PRO A 46 12.45 6.24 -5.05
CA PRO A 46 11.14 5.61 -5.05
C PRO A 46 11.10 4.26 -4.33
N TYR A 47 9.95 3.98 -3.69
CA TYR A 47 9.59 2.64 -3.25
C TYR A 47 9.30 1.72 -4.45
N SER A 48 9.52 0.41 -4.26
CA SER A 48 9.26 -0.65 -5.23
C SER A 48 8.43 -1.79 -4.63
N GLY A 49 7.83 -2.59 -5.50
CA GLY A 49 7.06 -3.78 -5.11
C GLY A 49 5.81 -3.44 -4.31
N ILE A 50 5.51 -4.27 -3.30
CA ILE A 50 4.28 -4.17 -2.51
C ILE A 50 4.14 -2.85 -1.75
N ASN A 51 5.27 -2.26 -1.34
CA ASN A 51 5.29 -0.99 -0.60
C ASN A 51 4.72 0.16 -1.44
N THR A 52 4.91 0.13 -2.76
CA THR A 52 4.34 1.15 -3.66
C THR A 52 2.82 1.11 -3.63
N PHE A 53 2.23 -0.10 -3.77
CA PHE A 53 0.78 -0.29 -3.73
C PHE A 53 0.19 0.06 -2.36
N PHE A 54 0.85 -0.40 -1.29
CA PHE A 54 0.42 -0.12 0.07
C PHE A 54 0.39 1.39 0.35
N LEU A 55 1.46 2.11 0.02
CA LEU A 55 1.55 3.55 0.27
C LEU A 55 0.54 4.35 -0.57
N TRP A 56 0.23 3.93 -1.79
CA TRP A 56 -0.85 4.54 -2.57
C TRP A 56 -2.23 4.29 -1.96
N ALA A 57 -2.51 3.08 -1.51
CA ALA A 57 -3.78 2.78 -0.84
C ALA A 57 -3.94 3.57 0.47
N VAL A 58 -2.86 3.74 1.24
CA VAL A 58 -2.86 4.58 2.44
C VAL A 58 -3.08 6.05 2.09
N ALA A 59 -2.44 6.55 1.02
CA ALA A 59 -2.63 7.92 0.56
C ALA A 59 -4.09 8.17 0.11
N GLU A 60 -4.69 7.22 -0.60
CA GLU A 60 -6.10 7.28 -1.03
C GLU A 60 -7.07 7.21 0.16
N SER A 61 -6.78 6.40 1.19
CA SER A 61 -7.61 6.33 2.40
C SER A 61 -7.51 7.57 3.29
N ARG A 62 -6.46 8.37 3.14
CA ARG A 62 -6.20 9.59 3.93
C ARG A 62 -6.45 10.87 3.15
N GLY A 63 -6.93 10.75 1.92
CA GLY A 63 -7.27 11.87 1.01
C GLY A 63 -8.73 12.26 1.11
#